data_AF-U1MNT4-F1
#
_entry.id   AF-U1MNT4-F1
#
_cell.length_a   1.000
_cell.length_b   1.000
_cell.length_c   1.000
_cell.angle_alpha   90.00
_cell.angle_beta   90.00
_cell.angle_gamma   90.00
#
_symmetry.space_group_name_H-M   'P 1'
#
loop_
_entity.id
_entity.type
_entity.pdbx_description
1 polymer ?
#
loop_
_entity_poly.entity_id
_entity_poly.type
_entity_poly.pdbx_seq_one_letter_code
_entity_poly.pdbx_strand_id
1 'polypeptide(L)'
;MTAIQQVLWELRMDYIGHPYYVSGNAILHALGQHLDPETHAAVSTSHGVFVLGQFGTFPEEHSQSGIRPSLGSDLPDVEVYDDLFLQREAMHPWLLDTRARDALNTHDLRVHGGHPALAHETIMGRREDQRKQQQTTKWSVHAYLHADDPAVLPLGEDVLEGLQFGGKRNYGYGEVQLKDTQMVDLDEPELDDSRLEGAKARRRPSSSW
;
A
#
# COMPACT_ATOMS: atom_id res chain seq x y z
N MET A 1 7.63 2.31 -23.01
CA MET A 1 6.75 2.98 -22.06
C MET A 1 6.41 1.98 -20.99
N THR A 2 7.22 1.97 -19.94
CA THR A 2 7.04 1.13 -18.76
C THR A 2 6.27 1.94 -17.76
N ALA A 3 4.98 1.67 -17.56
CA ALA A 3 4.17 2.40 -16.61
C ALA A 3 3.62 1.47 -15.52
N ILE A 4 3.43 2.02 -14.33
CA ILE A 4 2.80 1.33 -13.21
C ILE A 4 1.63 2.17 -12.71
N GLN A 5 0.63 1.51 -12.14
CA GLN A 5 -0.46 2.16 -11.44
C GLN A 5 -0.27 1.96 -9.94
N GLN A 6 -0.11 3.06 -9.19
CA GLN A 6 -0.25 3.02 -7.74
C GLN A 6 -1.72 3.04 -7.38
N VAL A 7 -2.09 2.19 -6.42
CA VAL A 7 -3.46 2.12 -5.91
C VAL A 7 -3.43 2.06 -4.39
N LEU A 8 -4.30 2.85 -3.78
CA LEU A 8 -4.51 2.89 -2.34
C LEU A 8 -5.98 2.58 -2.02
N TRP A 9 -6.19 1.53 -1.24
CA TRP A 9 -7.52 1.15 -0.77
C TRP A 9 -7.64 1.31 0.74
N GLU A 10 -8.69 1.95 1.24
CA GLU A 10 -8.99 1.98 2.67
C GLU A 10 -9.70 0.69 3.11
N LEU A 11 -9.27 0.07 4.21
CA LEU A 11 -9.99 -1.06 4.78
C LEU A 11 -11.30 -0.58 5.42
N ARG A 12 -12.42 -1.18 5.00
CA ARG A 12 -13.77 -0.91 5.51
C ARG A 12 -14.24 -1.97 6.51
N MET A 13 -13.73 -3.18 6.37
CA MET A 13 -14.01 -4.30 7.27
C MET A 13 -12.74 -5.04 7.67
N ASP A 14 -12.80 -5.72 8.81
CA ASP A 14 -11.69 -6.50 9.33
C ASP A 14 -11.20 -7.53 8.31
N TYR A 15 -9.90 -7.78 8.26
CA TYR A 15 -9.27 -8.59 7.24
C TYR A 15 -8.80 -9.94 7.81
N ILE A 16 -9.06 -11.02 7.09
CA ILE A 16 -8.56 -12.36 7.42
C ILE A 16 -7.52 -12.75 6.38
N GLY A 17 -6.25 -12.73 6.78
CA GLY A 17 -5.14 -13.10 5.93
C GLY A 17 -3.80 -12.88 6.63
N HIS A 18 -2.77 -12.52 5.88
CA HIS A 18 -1.44 -12.32 6.42
C HIS A 18 -1.31 -10.99 7.19
N PRO A 19 -0.71 -10.95 8.40
CA PRO A 19 -0.71 -9.77 9.28
C PRO A 19 0.03 -8.55 8.76
N TYR A 20 0.99 -8.74 7.86
CA TYR A 20 1.89 -7.68 7.40
C TYR A 20 1.65 -7.23 5.95
N TYR A 21 0.85 -7.98 5.19
CA TYR A 21 0.61 -7.66 3.78
C TYR A 21 -0.66 -8.33 3.26
N VAL A 22 -1.21 -7.76 2.19
CA VAL A 22 -2.15 -8.45 1.31
C VAL A 22 -1.35 -9.09 0.19
N SER A 23 -1.49 -10.40 -0.02
CA SER A 23 -0.70 -11.05 -1.07
C SER A 23 -1.12 -10.56 -2.45
N GLY A 24 -0.17 -10.50 -3.39
CA GLY A 24 -0.50 -10.10 -4.75
C GLY A 24 -1.57 -11.01 -5.38
N ASN A 25 -1.52 -12.31 -5.08
CA ASN A 25 -2.56 -13.24 -5.51
C ASN A 25 -3.95 -12.90 -4.93
N ALA A 26 -4.04 -12.43 -3.68
CA ALA A 26 -5.32 -12.03 -3.10
C ALA A 26 -5.90 -10.79 -3.79
N ILE A 27 -5.03 -9.84 -4.20
CA ILE A 27 -5.41 -8.65 -4.97
C ILE A 27 -5.84 -9.06 -6.39
N LEU A 28 -5.05 -9.86 -7.12
CA LEU A 28 -5.40 -10.34 -8.46
C LEU A 28 -6.71 -11.12 -8.48
N HIS A 29 -6.96 -11.96 -7.46
CA HIS A 29 -8.24 -12.67 -7.37
C HIS A 29 -9.43 -11.75 -7.09
N ALA A 30 -9.23 -10.62 -6.40
CA ALA A 30 -10.29 -9.64 -6.20
C ALA A 30 -10.57 -8.90 -7.51
N LEU A 31 -9.53 -8.40 -8.18
CA LEU A 31 -9.63 -7.73 -9.48
C LEU A 31 -10.26 -8.62 -10.55
N GLY A 32 -9.89 -9.90 -10.60
CA GLY A 32 -10.42 -10.86 -11.58
C GLY A 32 -11.94 -11.12 -11.48
N GLN A 33 -12.63 -10.64 -10.43
CA GLN A 33 -14.09 -10.68 -10.37
C GLN A 33 -14.75 -9.58 -11.20
N HIS A 34 -13.99 -8.53 -11.54
CA HIS A 34 -14.44 -7.33 -12.25
C HIS A 34 -13.81 -7.19 -13.64
N LEU A 35 -12.69 -7.88 -13.88
CA LEU A 35 -11.97 -7.88 -15.14
C LEU A 35 -12.47 -8.98 -16.09
N ASP A 36 -12.40 -8.72 -17.38
CA ASP A 36 -12.50 -9.78 -18.37
C ASP A 36 -11.25 -10.69 -18.31
N PRO A 37 -11.34 -11.94 -18.82
CA PRO A 37 -10.25 -12.91 -18.69
C PRO A 37 -8.94 -12.49 -19.37
N GLU A 38 -8.99 -11.67 -20.43
CA GLU A 38 -7.79 -11.24 -21.17
C GLU A 38 -7.04 -10.18 -20.36
N THR A 39 -7.75 -9.15 -19.89
CA THR A 39 -7.19 -8.13 -19.00
C THR A 39 -6.68 -8.74 -17.69
N HIS A 40 -7.43 -9.69 -17.12
CA HIS A 40 -7.03 -10.37 -15.88
C HIS A 40 -5.73 -11.17 -16.03
N ALA A 41 -5.51 -11.81 -17.18
CA ALA A 41 -4.28 -12.56 -17.44
C ALA A 41 -3.08 -11.65 -17.73
N ALA A 42 -3.31 -10.44 -18.21
CA ALA A 42 -2.27 -9.47 -18.57
C ALA A 42 -1.82 -8.60 -17.39
N VAL A 43 -2.65 -8.41 -16.37
CA VAL A 43 -2.33 -7.60 -15.19
C VAL A 43 -1.58 -8.40 -14.13
N SER A 44 -0.57 -7.77 -13.54
CA SER A 44 0.17 -8.27 -12.39
C SER A 44 0.15 -7.22 -11.27
N THR A 45 0.35 -7.67 -10.04
CA THR A 45 0.34 -6.80 -8.85
C THR A 45 1.47 -7.12 -7.91
N SER A 46 1.98 -6.10 -7.22
CA SER A 46 2.82 -6.29 -6.04
C SER A 46 2.02 -6.87 -4.87
N HIS A 47 2.75 -7.20 -3.80
CA HIS A 47 2.11 -7.31 -2.49
C HIS A 47 1.54 -5.95 -2.08
N GLY A 48 0.36 -5.97 -1.47
CA GLY A 48 -0.22 -4.79 -0.82
C GLY A 48 0.40 -4.59 0.56
N VAL A 49 0.88 -3.39 0.83
CA VAL A 49 1.46 -3.00 2.12
C VAL A 49 0.40 -2.26 2.93
N PHE A 50 0.22 -2.66 4.18
CA PHE A 50 -0.65 -1.94 5.10
C PHE A 50 0.01 -0.62 5.51
N VAL A 51 -0.74 0.49 5.39
CA VAL A 51 -0.32 1.85 5.72
C VAL A 51 -1.39 2.57 6.52
N LEU A 52 -1.01 3.61 7.25
CA LEU A 52 -1.86 4.32 8.20
C LEU A 52 -2.04 5.78 7.82
N GLY A 53 -3.26 6.30 7.98
CA GLY A 53 -3.50 7.74 7.96
C GLY A 53 -2.94 8.42 9.21
N GLN A 54 -1.64 8.73 9.22
CA GLN A 54 -0.96 9.36 10.36
C GLN A 54 -0.02 10.48 9.93
N PHE A 55 0.35 11.29 10.93
CA PHE A 55 1.36 12.32 10.78
C PHE A 55 2.72 11.68 10.51
N GLY A 56 3.33 12.06 9.40
CA GLY A 56 4.66 11.64 9.01
C GLY A 56 5.51 12.78 8.47
N THR A 57 6.81 12.54 8.38
CA THR A 57 7.78 13.38 7.68
C THR A 57 8.28 12.61 6.47
N PHE A 58 8.39 13.28 5.34
CA PHE A 58 9.03 12.70 4.16
C PHE A 58 10.50 12.36 4.46
N PRO A 59 11.00 11.18 4.03
CA PRO A 59 12.42 10.86 4.05
C PRO A 59 13.26 11.91 3.31
N GLU A 60 14.55 12.01 3.61
CA GLU A 60 15.45 12.97 2.97
C GLU A 60 15.58 12.74 1.46
N GLU A 61 15.48 11.48 1.05
CA GLU A 61 15.56 11.04 -0.34
C GLU A 61 14.29 11.35 -1.14
N HIS A 62 13.18 11.66 -0.48
CA HIS A 62 11.91 11.98 -1.13
C HIS A 62 11.95 13.41 -1.71
N SER A 63 11.29 13.64 -2.85
CA SER A 63 11.23 14.95 -3.52
C SER A 63 10.54 16.00 -2.66
N GLN A 64 9.41 15.62 -2.05
CA GLN A 64 8.67 16.43 -1.09
C GLN A 64 9.33 16.43 0.30
N SER A 65 9.09 17.51 1.07
CA SER A 65 9.66 17.68 2.42
C SER A 65 8.62 18.16 3.43
N GLY A 66 8.95 18.06 4.71
CA GLY A 66 8.11 18.55 5.81
C GLY A 66 7.15 17.52 6.38
N ILE A 67 6.27 17.97 7.29
CA ILE A 67 5.34 17.12 8.03
C ILE A 67 3.97 17.11 7.34
N ARG A 68 3.42 15.91 7.08
CA ARG A 68 2.10 15.71 6.47
C ARG A 68 1.18 14.92 7.42
N PRO A 69 -0.07 15.38 7.68
CA PRO A 69 -0.97 14.78 8.68
C PRO A 69 -1.56 13.41 8.30
N SER A 70 -1.51 13.03 7.03
CA SER A 70 -2.20 11.87 6.44
C SER A 70 -1.29 11.07 5.50
N LEU A 71 0.02 10.99 5.80
CA LEU A 71 1.03 10.58 4.82
C LEU A 71 0.86 9.15 4.28
N GLY A 72 0.32 8.22 5.07
CA GLY A 72 0.01 6.86 4.65
C GLY A 72 -1.43 6.66 4.18
N SER A 73 -2.19 7.74 3.94
CA SER A 73 -3.58 7.62 3.47
C SER A 73 -3.89 8.38 2.19
N ASP A 74 -2.90 8.95 1.54
CA ASP A 74 -2.99 9.54 0.20
C ASP A 74 -1.77 9.05 -0.59
N LEU A 75 -1.77 9.19 -1.92
CA LEU A 75 -0.59 8.96 -2.75
C LEU A 75 0.06 10.32 -3.06
N PRO A 76 1.26 10.61 -2.53
CA PRO A 76 2.01 11.80 -2.93
C PRO A 76 2.48 11.71 -4.38
N ASP A 77 2.67 12.87 -5.01
CA ASP A 77 3.25 12.95 -6.36
C ASP A 77 4.61 12.25 -6.41
N VAL A 78 4.87 11.57 -7.51
CA VAL A 78 6.11 10.83 -7.78
C VAL A 78 6.91 11.62 -8.80
N GLU A 79 7.95 12.30 -8.32
CA GLU A 79 8.84 13.14 -9.14
C GLU A 79 10.23 12.49 -9.28
N VAL A 80 10.64 11.72 -8.28
CA VAL A 80 11.90 10.96 -8.30
C VAL A 80 11.66 9.50 -7.95
N TYR A 81 12.59 8.63 -8.37
CA TYR A 81 12.48 7.19 -8.15
C TYR A 81 12.28 6.81 -6.67
N ASP A 82 12.90 7.54 -5.74
CA ASP A 82 12.79 7.31 -4.29
C ASP A 82 11.36 7.54 -3.75
N ASP A 83 10.55 8.36 -4.41
CA ASP A 83 9.15 8.64 -4.00
C ASP A 83 8.28 7.38 -4.07
N LEU A 84 8.58 6.46 -5.00
CA LEU A 84 7.94 5.14 -5.12
C LEU A 84 8.14 4.25 -3.88
N PHE A 85 9.04 4.59 -2.98
CA PHE A 85 9.36 3.70 -1.85
C PHE A 85 8.76 4.17 -0.53
N LEU A 86 8.17 5.37 -0.49
CA LEU A 86 7.62 5.99 0.72
C LEU A 86 6.74 5.03 1.54
N GLN A 87 5.80 4.37 0.87
CA GLN A 87 4.79 3.51 1.51
C GLN A 87 5.10 2.01 1.39
N ARG A 88 6.26 1.64 0.84
CA ARG A 88 6.60 0.23 0.58
C ARG A 88 7.11 -0.51 1.81
N GLU A 89 7.60 0.23 2.80
CA GLU A 89 8.15 -0.36 4.03
C GLU A 89 7.09 -0.46 5.13
N ALA A 90 6.80 -1.68 5.57
CA ALA A 90 5.85 -1.95 6.66
C ALA A 90 6.29 -1.38 8.02
N MET A 91 7.54 -0.95 8.17
CA MET A 91 8.03 -0.28 9.37
C MET A 91 7.66 1.21 9.44
N HIS A 92 7.09 1.77 8.36
CA HIS A 92 6.67 3.18 8.25
C HIS A 92 7.73 4.15 8.77
N PRO A 93 8.94 4.19 8.16
CA PRO A 93 10.04 5.02 8.64
C PRO A 93 9.70 6.52 8.66
N TRP A 94 8.75 6.91 7.81
CA TRP A 94 8.20 8.26 7.72
C TRP A 94 7.33 8.66 8.93
N LEU A 95 6.88 7.72 9.77
CA LEU A 95 6.04 8.03 10.92
C LEU A 95 6.84 8.84 11.96
N LEU A 96 6.26 9.98 12.41
CA LEU A 96 6.90 10.85 13.41
C LEU A 96 7.29 10.08 14.68
N ASP A 97 8.46 10.40 15.26
CA ASP A 97 8.95 9.81 16.52
C ASP A 97 8.03 10.07 17.72
N THR A 98 7.17 11.08 17.63
CA THR A 98 6.15 11.38 18.65
C THR A 98 4.95 10.43 18.61
N ARG A 99 4.92 9.47 17.68
CA ARG A 99 3.89 8.45 17.52
C ARG A 99 4.41 7.12 18.04
N ALA A 100 3.54 6.37 18.71
CA ALA A 100 3.88 5.06 19.24
C ALA A 100 3.97 4.03 18.10
N ARG A 101 5.09 4.01 17.39
CA ARG A 101 5.31 3.17 16.20
C ARG A 101 5.01 1.69 16.47
N ASP A 102 5.47 1.14 17.59
CA ASP A 102 5.23 -0.27 17.94
C ASP A 102 3.72 -0.61 18.05
N ALA A 103 2.92 0.34 18.50
CA ALA A 103 1.48 0.18 18.64
C ALA A 103 0.72 0.55 17.36
N LEU A 104 1.31 1.34 16.47
CA LEU A 104 0.72 1.75 15.20
C LEU A 104 1.04 0.76 14.08
N ASN A 105 2.23 0.17 14.04
CA ASN A 105 2.67 -0.76 12.99
C ASN A 105 2.06 -2.17 13.12
N THR A 106 1.12 -2.37 14.04
CA THR A 106 0.44 -3.65 14.25
C THR A 106 -1.06 -3.45 14.23
N HIS A 107 -1.77 -4.37 13.56
CA HIS A 107 -3.22 -4.39 13.58
C HIS A 107 -3.72 -4.87 14.95
N ASP A 108 -4.79 -4.24 15.46
CA ASP A 108 -5.56 -4.84 16.54
C ASP A 108 -6.16 -6.18 16.07
N LEU A 109 -6.28 -7.15 16.97
CA LEU A 109 -6.94 -8.42 16.69
C LEU A 109 -8.37 -8.40 17.23
N ARG A 110 -9.34 -8.67 16.35
CA ARG A 110 -10.76 -8.79 16.70
C ARG A 110 -11.23 -10.21 16.43
N VAL A 111 -12.02 -10.78 17.34
CA VAL A 111 -12.57 -12.13 17.18
C VAL A 111 -14.06 -12.03 16.91
N HIS A 112 -14.45 -12.44 15.70
CA HIS A 112 -15.83 -12.43 15.24
C HIS A 112 -16.22 -13.86 14.84
N GLY A 113 -17.28 -14.41 15.45
CA GLY A 113 -17.72 -15.78 15.14
C GLY A 113 -16.65 -16.86 15.38
N GLY A 114 -15.70 -16.63 16.29
CA GLY A 114 -14.56 -17.53 16.54
C GLY A 114 -13.43 -17.42 15.52
N HIS A 115 -13.42 -16.38 14.69
CA HIS A 115 -12.37 -16.13 13.70
C HIS A 115 -11.56 -14.89 14.10
N PRO A 116 -10.26 -15.04 14.39
CA PRO A 116 -9.39 -13.89 14.58
C PRO A 116 -9.21 -13.18 13.24
N ALA A 117 -9.47 -11.88 13.23
CA ALA A 117 -9.32 -10.99 12.11
C ALA A 117 -8.48 -9.78 12.51
N LEU A 118 -7.76 -9.21 11.55
CA LEU A 118 -7.04 -7.96 11.71
C LEU A 118 -8.05 -6.82 11.61
N ALA A 119 -8.06 -5.93 12.60
CA ALA A 119 -8.93 -4.78 12.59
C ALA A 119 -8.60 -3.85 11.42
N HIS A 120 -9.66 -3.33 10.78
CA HIS A 120 -9.55 -2.32 9.72
C HIS A 120 -9.14 -0.92 10.22
N GLU A 121 -9.08 -0.75 11.54
CA GLU A 121 -8.69 0.48 12.21
C GLU A 121 -7.98 0.15 13.53
N THR A 122 -7.10 1.04 13.98
CA THR A 122 -6.49 0.98 15.30
C THR A 122 -7.08 2.07 16.18
N ILE A 123 -7.53 1.72 17.39
CA ILE A 123 -8.10 2.65 18.36
C ILE A 123 -7.15 2.78 19.56
N MET A 124 -6.53 3.95 19.71
CA MET A 124 -5.64 4.23 20.84
C MET A 124 -6.29 5.13 21.88
N GLY A 125 -6.20 4.72 23.14
CA GLY A 125 -6.51 5.60 24.27
C GLY A 125 -5.57 6.79 24.32
N ARG A 126 -6.11 7.96 24.70
CA ARG A 126 -5.34 9.17 24.98
C ARG A 126 -5.39 9.48 26.47
N ARG A 127 -4.45 10.30 26.93
CA ARG A 127 -4.41 10.78 28.32
C ARG A 127 -5.68 11.55 28.66
N GLU A 128 -6.08 11.50 29.94
CA GLU A 128 -7.32 12.12 30.44
C GLU A 128 -7.37 13.64 30.27
N ASP A 129 -6.21 14.30 30.21
CA ASP A 129 -6.06 15.75 30.01
C ASP A 129 -6.23 16.18 28.53
N GLN A 130 -6.31 15.24 27.59
CA GLN A 130 -6.53 15.52 26.17
C GLN A 130 -8.01 15.67 25.84
N ARG A 131 -8.34 16.60 24.92
CA ARG A 131 -9.72 16.87 24.47
C ARG A 131 -10.46 15.61 23.99
N LYS A 132 -9.76 14.66 23.36
CA LYS A 132 -10.32 13.38 22.91
C LYS A 132 -9.73 12.27 23.76
N GLN A 133 -10.59 11.39 24.27
CA GLN A 133 -10.20 10.22 25.06
C GLN A 133 -9.60 9.10 24.21
N GLN A 134 -9.86 9.10 22.89
CA GLN A 134 -9.37 8.09 21.95
C GLN A 134 -8.99 8.71 20.60
N GLN A 135 -8.09 8.04 19.89
CA GLN A 135 -7.74 8.31 18.51
C GLN A 135 -7.93 7.04 17.68
N THR A 136 -8.81 7.13 16.69
CA THR A 136 -8.99 6.09 15.68
C THR A 136 -8.12 6.41 14.47
N THR A 137 -7.41 5.41 13.97
CA THR A 137 -6.58 5.48 12.77
C THR A 137 -7.04 4.40 11.80
N LYS A 138 -7.37 4.79 10.56
CA LYS A 138 -7.77 3.84 9.52
C LYS A 138 -6.53 3.24 8.87
N TRP A 139 -6.65 1.96 8.52
CA TRP A 139 -5.68 1.26 7.70
C TRP A 139 -6.04 1.36 6.22
N SER A 140 -5.03 1.48 5.39
CA SER A 140 -5.13 1.39 3.95
C SER A 140 -4.14 0.36 3.42
N VAL A 141 -4.36 -0.12 2.20
CA VAL A 141 -3.51 -1.07 1.48
C VAL A 141 -2.99 -0.34 0.26
N HIS A 142 -1.68 -0.16 0.21
CA HIS A 142 -0.98 0.40 -0.95
C HIS A 142 -0.39 -0.71 -1.80
N ALA A 143 -0.62 -0.70 -3.11
CA ALA A 143 -0.03 -1.65 -4.03
C ALA A 143 0.30 -1.03 -5.39
N TYR A 144 1.10 -1.76 -6.15
CA TYR A 144 1.47 -1.45 -7.52
C TYR A 144 0.83 -2.45 -8.47
N LEU A 145 0.18 -1.97 -9.51
CA LEU A 145 -0.26 -2.76 -10.66
C LEU A 145 0.69 -2.50 -11.83
N HIS A 146 1.00 -3.55 -12.58
CA HIS A 146 1.78 -3.45 -13.81
C HIS A 146 1.24 -4.40 -14.86
N ALA A 147 1.45 -4.06 -16.13
CA ALA A 147 1.14 -4.90 -17.27
C ALA A 147 2.20 -4.67 -18.36
N ASP A 148 2.49 -5.71 -19.15
CA ASP A 148 3.45 -5.59 -20.26
C ASP A 148 2.86 -4.81 -21.44
N ASP A 149 1.54 -4.90 -21.64
CA ASP A 149 0.81 -4.12 -22.64
C ASP A 149 0.32 -2.79 -22.01
N PRO A 150 0.78 -1.63 -22.50
CA PRO A 150 0.36 -0.33 -21.97
C PRO A 150 -1.13 -0.03 -22.21
N ALA A 151 -1.84 -0.79 -23.06
CA ALA A 151 -3.29 -0.64 -23.24
C ALA A 151 -4.12 -1.24 -22.09
N VAL A 152 -3.50 -2.04 -21.21
CA VAL A 152 -4.16 -2.72 -20.07
C VAL A 152 -4.33 -1.77 -18.88
N LEU A 153 -3.40 -0.84 -18.67
CA LEU A 153 -3.44 0.14 -17.58
C LEU A 153 -3.74 1.55 -18.12
N PRO A 154 -4.38 2.42 -17.33
CA PRO A 154 -4.88 2.19 -15.97
C PRO A 154 -6.14 1.33 -15.93
N LEU A 155 -6.29 0.56 -14.85
CA LEU A 155 -7.59 0.04 -14.47
C LEU A 155 -8.46 1.20 -13.97
N GLY A 156 -9.72 1.24 -14.44
CA GLY A 156 -10.68 2.24 -14.03
C GLY A 156 -11.12 2.10 -12.57
N GLU A 157 -11.58 3.20 -11.98
CA GLU A 157 -12.10 3.21 -10.60
C GLU A 157 -13.25 2.20 -10.40
N ASP A 158 -14.05 1.95 -11.44
CA ASP A 158 -15.15 0.98 -11.41
C ASP A 158 -14.68 -0.46 -11.20
N VAL A 159 -13.45 -0.78 -11.60
CA VAL A 159 -12.79 -2.07 -11.34
C VAL A 159 -12.09 -2.08 -9.99
N LEU A 160 -11.54 -0.94 -9.56
CA LEU A 160 -10.76 -0.83 -8.33
C LEU A 160 -11.64 -0.64 -7.08
N GLU A 161 -12.90 -0.26 -7.24
CA GLU A 161 -13.87 -0.05 -6.17
C GLU A 161 -14.59 -1.35 -5.76
N GLY A 162 -15.07 -1.43 -4.51
CA GLY A 162 -15.91 -2.54 -4.06
C GLY A 162 -15.20 -3.90 -3.94
N LEU A 163 -13.87 -3.91 -3.91
CA LEU A 163 -13.06 -5.12 -3.81
C LEU A 163 -13.10 -5.72 -2.40
N GLN A 164 -12.80 -7.03 -2.32
CA GLN A 164 -12.62 -7.73 -1.05
C GLN A 164 -11.34 -8.58 -1.04
N PHE A 165 -10.47 -8.33 -0.07
CA PHE A 165 -9.20 -9.03 0.10
C PHE A 165 -9.27 -10.13 1.16
N GLY A 166 -8.38 -11.12 1.03
CA GLY A 166 -8.25 -12.19 2.03
C GLY A 166 -9.37 -13.23 1.98
N GLY A 167 -9.60 -13.89 3.11
CA GLY A 167 -10.53 -15.00 3.27
C GLY A 167 -11.88 -14.60 3.86
N LYS A 168 -12.86 -15.51 3.80
CA LYS A 168 -14.21 -15.36 4.38
C LYS A 168 -14.99 -14.14 3.87
N ARG A 169 -14.78 -13.78 2.61
CA ARG A 169 -15.48 -12.71 1.87
C ARG A 169 -17.00 -12.82 1.96
N ASN A 170 -17.54 -14.05 2.00
CA ASN A 170 -18.97 -14.31 2.17
C ASN A 170 -19.55 -13.86 3.54
N TYR A 171 -18.69 -13.47 4.49
CA TYR A 171 -19.05 -12.87 5.78
C TYR A 171 -18.69 -11.37 5.87
N GLY A 172 -18.28 -10.75 4.75
CA GLY A 172 -17.95 -9.32 4.67
C GLY A 172 -16.53 -8.96 5.14
N TYR A 173 -15.65 -9.93 5.39
CA TYR A 173 -14.26 -9.61 5.76
C TYR A 173 -13.46 -9.09 4.56
N GLY A 174 -12.55 -8.17 4.85
CA GLY A 174 -11.59 -7.62 3.91
C GLY A 174 -12.19 -6.69 2.86
N GLU A 175 -13.40 -6.18 3.09
CA GLU A 175 -13.99 -5.11 2.28
C GLU A 175 -13.09 -3.89 2.28
N VAL A 176 -12.83 -3.36 1.09
CA VAL A 176 -12.04 -2.16 0.89
C VAL A 176 -12.79 -1.15 0.03
N GLN A 177 -12.40 0.11 0.17
CA GLN A 177 -12.88 1.22 -0.64
C GLN A 177 -11.70 1.85 -1.38
N LEU A 178 -11.86 2.19 -2.65
CA LEU A 178 -10.82 2.93 -3.37
C LEU A 178 -10.66 4.30 -2.73
N LYS A 179 -9.42 4.67 -2.43
CA LYS A 179 -9.10 5.96 -1.82
C LYS A 179 -8.35 6.87 -2.78
N ASP A 180 -7.36 6.31 -3.48
CA ASP A 180 -6.51 7.06 -4.38
C ASP A 180 -5.87 6.13 -5.41
N THR A 181 -5.58 6.67 -6.59
CA THR A 181 -4.83 5.98 -7.64
C THR A 181 -4.12 6.97 -8.54
N GLN A 182 -2.91 6.62 -8.98
CA GLN A 182 -2.17 7.41 -9.96
C GLN A 182 -1.37 6.51 -10.91
N MET A 183 -1.21 6.98 -12.14
CA MET A 183 -0.30 6.37 -13.11
C MET A 183 1.08 7.02 -12.98
N VAL A 184 2.13 6.20 -13.03
CA VAL A 184 3.53 6.63 -13.01
C VAL A 184 4.24 6.04 -14.22
N ASP A 185 4.81 6.89 -15.07
CA ASP A 185 5.65 6.47 -16.19
C ASP A 185 7.10 6.32 -15.75
N LEU A 186 7.56 5.08 -15.64
CA LEU A 186 8.92 4.75 -15.18
C LEU A 186 10.00 5.05 -16.21
N ASP A 187 9.63 5.33 -17.47
CA ASP A 187 10.59 5.75 -18.50
C ASP A 187 10.87 7.26 -18.42
N GLU A 188 10.25 8.01 -17.48
CA GLU A 188 10.51 9.43 -17.30
C GLU A 188 11.96 9.69 -16.83
N PRO A 189 12.66 10.67 -17.43
CA PRO A 189 14.08 10.93 -17.12
C PRO A 189 14.35 11.29 -15.66
N GLU A 190 13.36 11.83 -14.95
CA GLU A 190 13.48 12.24 -13.54
C GLU A 190 13.34 11.05 -12.58
N LEU A 191 12.78 9.94 -13.06
CA LEU A 191 12.75 8.65 -12.39
C LEU A 191 13.96 7.75 -12.75
N ASP A 192 15.04 8.34 -13.32
CA ASP A 192 16.25 7.64 -13.77
C ASP A 192 16.81 6.72 -12.67
N ASP A 193 16.80 5.42 -12.99
CA ASP A 193 17.23 4.33 -12.12
C ASP A 193 18.75 4.10 -12.16
N SER A 194 19.54 5.03 -12.70
CA SER A 194 21.00 4.93 -12.84
C SER A 194 21.74 4.57 -11.54
N ARG A 195 21.18 4.87 -10.35
CA ARG A 195 21.66 4.36 -9.05
C ARG A 195 21.56 2.84 -8.92
N LEU A 196 20.51 2.21 -9.45
CA LEU A 196 20.32 0.75 -9.47
C LEU A 196 21.25 0.08 -10.48
N GLU A 197 21.55 0.69 -11.61
CA GLU A 197 22.54 0.16 -12.57
C GLU A 197 23.95 0.09 -11.96
N GLY A 198 24.35 1.09 -11.17
CA GLY A 198 25.58 1.06 -10.38
C GLY A 198 25.62 -0.06 -9.32
N ALA A 199 24.47 -0.46 -8.78
CA ALA A 199 24.34 -1.55 -7.81
C ALA A 199 24.29 -2.95 -8.47
N LYS A 200 23.65 -3.08 -9.64
CA LYS A 200 23.65 -4.31 -10.46
C LYS A 200 25.07 -4.66 -10.92
N ALA A 201 25.89 -3.66 -11.27
CA ALA A 201 27.30 -3.86 -11.63
C ALA A 201 28.14 -4.42 -10.46
N ARG A 202 27.79 -4.11 -9.20
CA ARG A 202 28.47 -4.64 -7.99
C ARG A 202 28.03 -6.05 -7.59
N ARG A 203 26.94 -6.58 -8.17
CA ARG A 203 26.36 -7.89 -7.82
C ARG A 203 26.74 -9.03 -8.77
N ARG A 204 27.53 -8.79 -9.83
CA ARG A 204 28.15 -9.88 -10.59
C ARG A 204 29.43 -10.32 -9.88
N PRO A 205 29.49 -11.51 -9.25
CA PRO A 205 30.80 -12.06 -8.91
C PRO A 205 31.55 -12.29 -10.21
N SER A 206 32.79 -11.85 -10.28
CA SER A 206 33.73 -12.26 -11.33
C SER A 206 33.82 -13.79 -11.29
N SER A 207 33.14 -14.46 -12.21
CA SER A 207 33.35 -15.89 -12.44
C SER A 207 34.70 -16.05 -13.12
N SER A 208 35.74 -16.26 -12.33
CA SER A 208 37.02 -16.81 -12.76
C SER A 208 37.34 -18.06 -11.95
N TRP A 209 37.03 -19.22 -12.51
CA TRP A 209 37.74 -20.49 -12.34
C TRP A 209 37.52 -21.31 -13.61
#